data_AF-A0AAN8H718-F1
#
_entry.id   AF-A0AAN8H718-F1
#
_cell.length_a   1.000
_cell.length_b   1.000
_cell.length_c   1.000
_cell.angle_alpha   90.00
_cell.angle_beta   90.00
_cell.angle_gamma   90.00
#
_symmetry.space_group_name_H-M   'P 1'
#
loop_
_entity.id
_entity.type
_entity.pdbx_description
1 polymer ?
#
loop_
_entity_poly.entity_id
_entity_poly.type
_entity_poly.pdbx_seq_one_letter_code
_entity_poly.pdbx_strand_id
1 'polypeptide(L)'
;MEVSHNLQKHLAEFGLTEAVDKAKADLSNISGKKDLYLSNVFHASAMEMDVTGNQFDTSINSSGKLSNHQLFYVDHPFIFLLKDNKSNSMLYIGRVVRPKGDVLPDEL
;
A
#
# COMPACT_ATOMS: atom_id res chain seq x y z
N MET A 1 8.48 4.41 3.74
CA MET A 1 8.21 3.81 2.41
C MET A 1 7.44 4.83 1.59
N GLU A 2 7.94 5.20 0.42
CA GLU A 2 7.25 6.11 -0.50
C GLU A 2 7.08 5.40 -1.83
N VAL A 3 5.86 5.37 -2.36
CA VAL A 3 5.55 4.73 -3.64
C VAL A 3 4.57 5.61 -4.39
N SER A 4 4.76 5.72 -5.70
CA SER A 4 3.78 6.36 -6.58
C SER A 4 3.49 5.45 -7.76
N HIS A 5 2.20 5.19 -7.99
CA HIS A 5 1.73 4.39 -9.10
C HIS A 5 0.87 5.25 -10.01
N ASN A 6 1.14 5.23 -11.32
CA ASN A 6 0.12 5.59 -12.29
C ASN A 6 -0.75 4.36 -12.57
N LEU A 7 -1.95 4.36 -12.00
CA LEU A 7 -2.91 3.27 -12.09
C LEU A 7 -3.65 3.22 -13.43
N GLN A 8 -3.52 4.24 -14.30
CA GLN A 8 -4.29 4.32 -15.55
C GLN A 8 -4.26 3.02 -16.35
N LYS A 9 -3.07 2.43 -16.57
CA LYS A 9 -2.93 1.22 -17.37
C LYS A 9 -3.57 0.01 -16.69
N HIS A 10 -3.33 -0.15 -15.39
CA HIS A 10 -3.88 -1.25 -14.60
C HIS A 10 -5.41 -1.18 -14.54
N LEU A 11 -5.98 0.02 -14.37
CA LEU A 11 -7.44 0.21 -14.38
C LEU A 11 -8.03 -0.07 -15.77
N ALA A 12 -7.32 0.28 -16.84
CA ALA A 12 -7.74 -0.07 -18.19
C ALA A 12 -7.77 -1.59 -18.41
N GLU A 13 -6.76 -2.31 -17.91
CA GLU A 13 -6.72 -3.78 -17.91
C GLU A 13 -7.87 -4.39 -17.08
N PHE A 14 -8.33 -3.70 -16.03
CA PHE A 14 -9.52 -4.07 -15.25
C PHE A 14 -10.86 -3.63 -15.89
N GLY A 15 -10.85 -3.02 -17.07
CA GLY A 15 -12.06 -2.69 -17.84
C GLY A 15 -12.36 -1.20 -17.99
N LEU A 16 -11.61 -0.30 -17.35
CA LEU A 16 -11.76 1.16 -17.51
C LEU A 16 -11.15 1.64 -18.84
N THR A 17 -11.57 1.06 -19.96
CA THR A 17 -10.92 1.25 -21.27
C THR A 17 -11.34 2.53 -21.98
N GLU A 18 -12.63 2.90 -21.95
CA GLU A 18 -13.13 4.08 -22.67
C GLU A 18 -12.66 5.39 -22.03
N ALA A 19 -12.69 5.49 -20.70
CA ALA A 19 -12.34 6.72 -19.99
C ALA A 19 -10.88 7.15 -20.24
N VAL A 20 -9.99 6.19 -20.54
CA VAL A 20 -8.57 6.43 -20.76
C VAL A 20 -8.18 6.58 -22.23
N ASP A 21 -9.11 6.30 -23.15
CA ASP A 21 -8.94 6.44 -24.59
C ASP A 21 -9.44 7.82 -25.02
N LYS A 22 -8.53 8.67 -25.53
CA LYS A 22 -8.85 10.04 -25.95
C LYS A 22 -9.96 10.12 -27.01
N ALA A 23 -10.11 9.10 -27.85
CA ALA A 23 -11.11 9.09 -28.92
C ALA A 23 -12.49 8.58 -28.44
N LYS A 24 -12.54 7.84 -27.33
CA LYS A 24 -13.77 7.21 -26.81
C LYS A 24 -14.29 7.81 -25.52
N ALA A 25 -13.44 8.50 -24.76
CA ALA A 25 -13.81 9.05 -23.47
C ALA A 25 -14.97 10.05 -23.60
N ASP A 26 -16.04 9.80 -22.86
CA ASP A 26 -17.10 10.79 -22.63
C ASP A 26 -17.06 11.26 -21.18
N LEU A 27 -16.38 12.38 -20.97
CA LEU A 27 -16.31 13.10 -19.69
C LEU A 27 -17.09 14.43 -19.77
N SER A 28 -18.17 14.47 -20.57
CA SER A 28 -19.01 15.66 -20.78
C SER A 28 -19.64 16.19 -19.49
N ASN A 29 -19.97 15.33 -18.53
CA ASN A 29 -20.48 15.73 -17.22
C ASN A 29 -19.44 16.49 -16.36
N ILE A 30 -18.15 16.46 -16.72
CA ILE A 30 -17.09 17.20 -16.02
C ILE A 30 -16.90 18.58 -16.64
N SER A 31 -16.83 18.69 -17.97
CA SER A 31 -16.44 19.94 -18.64
C SER A 31 -17.26 20.32 -19.88
N GLY A 32 -18.14 19.44 -20.37
CA GLY A 32 -18.88 19.60 -21.62
C GLY A 32 -18.05 19.41 -22.90
N LYS A 33 -16.71 19.31 -22.80
CA LYS A 33 -15.83 19.10 -23.95
C LYS A 33 -15.66 17.61 -24.29
N LYS A 34 -15.53 17.30 -25.57
CA LYS A 34 -15.34 15.93 -26.09
C LYS A 34 -13.87 15.49 -26.21
N ASP A 35 -12.91 16.37 -25.92
CA ASP A 35 -11.48 16.07 -25.99
C ASP A 35 -10.85 15.79 -24.61
N LEU A 36 -11.66 15.81 -23.56
CA LEU A 36 -11.26 15.48 -22.20
C LEU A 36 -11.26 13.95 -21.99
N TYR A 37 -10.15 13.42 -21.51
CA TYR A 37 -9.97 12.00 -21.20
C TYR A 37 -9.08 11.81 -19.97
N LEU A 38 -9.11 10.60 -19.39
CA LEU A 38 -8.34 10.26 -18.19
C LEU A 38 -6.91 9.84 -18.56
N SER A 39 -6.00 10.80 -18.61
CA SER A 39 -4.60 10.55 -18.99
C SER A 39 -3.80 9.78 -17.94
N ASN A 40 -4.01 10.09 -16.67
CA ASN A 40 -3.25 9.51 -15.55
C ASN A 40 -4.13 9.36 -14.32
N VAL A 41 -3.81 8.36 -13.50
CA VAL A 41 -4.42 8.15 -12.18
C VAL A 41 -3.28 7.92 -11.19
N PHE A 42 -2.81 8.98 -10.56
CA PHE A 42 -1.70 8.88 -9.61
C PHE A 42 -2.20 8.47 -8.23
N HIS A 43 -1.74 7.31 -7.77
CA HIS A 43 -1.87 6.87 -6.39
C HIS A 43 -0.48 6.92 -5.74
N ALA A 44 -0.19 8.06 -5.11
CA ALA A 44 1.06 8.29 -4.39
C ALA A 44 0.79 8.18 -2.89
N SER A 45 1.57 7.34 -2.21
CA SER A 45 1.44 7.09 -0.78
C SER A 45 2.80 7.06 -0.09
N ALA A 46 2.81 7.59 1.14
CA ALA A 46 3.93 7.48 2.05
C ALA A 46 3.45 6.74 3.31
N MET A 47 4.16 5.69 3.68
CA MET A 47 3.91 4.90 4.88
C MET A 47 5.18 4.87 5.72
N GLU A 48 5.05 5.28 6.97
CA GLU A 48 6.12 5.25 7.96
C GLU A 48 5.90 4.09 8.92
N MET A 49 6.99 3.42 9.29
CA MET A 49 6.99 2.43 10.36
C MET A 49 7.69 3.07 11.54
N ASP A 50 6.99 3.14 12.67
CA ASP A 50 7.49 3.75 13.90
C ASP A 50 7.16 2.84 15.09
N VAL A 51 7.92 3.03 16.17
CA VAL A 51 7.76 2.32 17.45
C VAL A 51 6.69 2.95 18.34
N THR A 52 6.21 4.16 18.00
CA THR A 52 5.19 4.86 18.78
C THR A 52 3.88 4.07 18.80
N GLY A 53 3.35 3.86 20.00
CA GLY A 53 2.09 3.18 20.23
C GLY A 53 1.48 3.54 21.58
N ASN A 54 0.33 2.95 21.87
CA ASN A 54 -0.31 3.11 23.18
C ASN A 54 0.58 2.51 24.29
N GLN A 55 0.54 3.12 25.47
CA GLN A 55 1.18 2.54 26.64
C GLN A 55 0.58 1.16 26.96
N PHE A 56 1.40 0.27 27.51
CA PHE A 56 1.02 -1.07 27.94
C PHE A 56 1.61 -1.36 29.32
N ASP A 57 1.01 -2.33 30.03
CA ASP A 57 1.51 -2.77 31.34
C ASP A 57 2.80 -3.59 31.17
N THR A 58 3.90 -3.08 31.74
CA THR A 58 5.23 -3.68 31.62
C THR A 58 5.39 -4.96 32.44
N SER A 59 4.50 -5.22 33.41
CA SER A 59 4.53 -6.45 34.22
C SER A 59 4.33 -7.72 33.38
N ILE A 60 3.74 -7.60 32.18
CA ILE A 60 3.55 -8.69 31.22
C ILE A 60 4.86 -9.42 30.89
N ASN A 61 5.99 -8.69 30.89
CA ASN A 61 7.31 -9.24 30.61
C ASN A 61 7.78 -10.25 31.67
N SER A 62 7.30 -10.11 32.90
CA SER A 62 7.64 -11.01 34.02
C SER A 62 6.65 -12.16 34.21
N SER A 63 5.52 -12.14 33.49
CA SER A 63 4.41 -13.08 33.70
C SER A 63 4.66 -14.51 33.21
N GLY A 64 5.81 -14.79 32.60
CA GLY A 64 6.13 -16.09 31.99
C GLY A 64 5.34 -16.41 30.70
N LYS A 65 4.28 -15.65 30.39
CA LYS A 65 3.46 -15.79 29.17
C LYS A 65 4.25 -15.54 27.88
N LEU A 66 5.37 -14.84 28.02
CA LEU A 66 6.31 -14.48 26.95
C LEU A 66 7.51 -15.44 26.87
N SER A 67 7.40 -16.66 27.41
CA SER A 67 8.53 -17.62 27.40
C SER A 67 8.64 -18.44 26.11
N ASN A 68 7.51 -18.69 25.42
CA ASN A 68 7.45 -19.52 24.22
C ASN A 68 6.88 -18.73 23.04
N HIS A 69 7.65 -17.77 22.53
CA HIS A 69 7.24 -16.98 21.37
C HIS A 69 7.59 -17.66 20.05
N GLN A 70 6.77 -17.38 19.05
CA GLN A 70 7.12 -17.67 17.66
C GLN A 70 7.94 -16.53 17.09
N LEU A 71 8.97 -16.88 16.29
CA LEU A 71 9.77 -15.90 15.57
C LEU A 71 8.94 -15.33 14.41
N PHE A 72 8.78 -14.01 14.38
CA PHE A 72 8.28 -13.28 13.23
C PHE A 72 9.39 -12.34 12.77
N TYR A 73 10.20 -12.81 11.83
CA TYR A 73 11.36 -12.09 11.31
C TYR A 73 11.09 -11.69 9.86
N VAL A 74 11.13 -10.40 9.58
CA VAL A 74 10.69 -9.80 8.32
C VAL A 74 11.91 -9.25 7.56
N ASP A 75 12.82 -10.15 7.21
CA ASP A 75 14.07 -9.88 6.48
C ASP A 75 13.97 -10.19 4.97
N HIS A 76 12.78 -10.52 4.49
CA HIS A 76 12.49 -10.86 3.10
C HIS A 76 11.14 -10.25 2.68
N PRO A 77 10.79 -10.27 1.37
CA PRO A 77 9.56 -9.66 0.88
C PRO A 77 8.31 -10.16 1.60
N PHE A 78 7.44 -9.23 1.99
CA PHE A 78 6.21 -9.53 2.75
C PHE A 78 5.03 -8.69 2.26
N ILE A 79 3.82 -9.16 2.60
CA ILE A 79 2.54 -8.49 2.32
C ILE A 79 1.96 -7.97 3.63
N PHE A 80 1.30 -6.82 3.59
CA PHE A 80 0.58 -6.26 4.74
C PHE A 80 -0.81 -5.77 4.32
N LEU A 81 -1.72 -5.77 5.29
CA LEU A 81 -3.07 -5.23 5.17
C LEU A 81 -3.38 -4.37 6.38
N LEU A 82 -3.97 -3.20 6.16
CA LEU A 82 -4.59 -2.41 7.21
C LEU A 82 -6.10 -2.54 7.06
N LYS A 83 -6.77 -3.08 8.07
CA LYS A 83 -8.20 -3.38 8.06
C LYS A 83 -8.88 -2.73 9.25
N ASP A 84 -10.02 -2.09 9.02
CA ASP A 84 -10.91 -1.69 10.11
C ASP A 84 -11.68 -2.92 10.62
N ASN A 85 -11.50 -3.24 11.90
CA ASN A 85 -12.09 -4.44 12.50
C ASN A 85 -13.61 -4.35 12.69
N LYS A 86 -14.19 -3.14 12.75
CA LYS A 86 -15.63 -2.95 12.96
C LYS A 86 -16.41 -3.10 11.66
N SER A 87 -16.02 -2.37 10.62
CA SER A 87 -16.68 -2.37 9.31
C SER A 87 -16.17 -3.47 8.36
N ASN A 88 -15.07 -4.13 8.71
CA ASN A 88 -14.30 -5.01 7.82
C ASN A 88 -13.70 -4.33 6.58
N SER A 89 -13.67 -3.00 6.53
CA SER A 89 -13.12 -2.25 5.39
C SER A 89 -11.61 -2.40 5.29
N MET A 90 -11.11 -2.59 4.07
CA MET A 90 -9.68 -2.58 3.76
C MET A 90 -9.21 -1.13 3.56
N LEU A 91 -8.36 -0.66 4.46
CA LEU A 91 -7.79 0.69 4.41
C LEU A 91 -6.54 0.73 3.53
N TYR A 92 -5.67 -0.29 3.67
CA TYR A 92 -4.48 -0.45 2.84
C TYR A 92 -4.23 -1.93 2.53
N ILE A 93 -3.66 -2.18 1.37
CA ILE A 93 -3.04 -3.45 0.98
C ILE A 93 -1.76 -3.14 0.23
N GLY A 94 -0.69 -3.86 0.56
CA GLY A 94 0.60 -3.61 -0.07
C GLY A 94 1.60 -4.72 0.17
N ARG A 95 2.75 -4.60 -0.48
CA ARG A 95 3.90 -5.47 -0.29
C ARG A 95 5.17 -4.66 -0.19
N VAL A 96 6.09 -5.08 0.66
CA VAL A 96 7.46 -4.57 0.70
C VAL A 96 8.33 -5.62 0.02
N VAL A 97 8.99 -5.23 -1.07
CA VAL A 97 9.88 -6.12 -1.83
C VAL A 97 11.31 -5.58 -1.82
N ARG A 98 11.46 -4.27 -1.97
CA ARG A 98 12.74 -3.58 -1.93
C ARG A 98 12.62 -2.33 -1.06
N PRO A 99 13.05 -2.37 0.22
CA PRO A 99 13.11 -1.18 1.05
C PRO A 99 14.21 -0.23 0.56
N LYS A 100 14.13 1.05 0.94
CA LYS A 100 15.23 2.01 0.72
C LYS A 100 16.42 1.59 1.61
N GLY A 101 17.61 1.54 1.05
CA GLY A 101 18.85 1.17 1.75
C GLY A 101 19.98 0.90 0.76
N ASP A 102 21.21 0.93 1.26
CA ASP A 102 22.39 0.57 0.48
C ASP A 102 22.46 -0.94 0.28
N VAL A 103 23.02 -1.36 -0.85
CA VAL A 103 23.26 -2.78 -1.11
C VAL A 103 24.47 -3.22 -0.29
N LEU A 104 24.24 -4.13 0.65
CA LEU A 104 25.32 -4.76 1.41
C LEU A 104 25.82 -6.00 0.64
N PRO A 105 27.14 -6.21 0.53
CA PRO A 105 27.68 -7.46 0.03
C PRO A 105 27.35 -8.60 1.00
N ASP A 106 27.08 -9.77 0.45
CA ASP A 106 27.02 -11.00 1.24
C ASP A 106 28.46 -11.44 1.51
N GLU A 107 28.84 -11.52 2.79
CA GLU A 107 30.22 -11.82 3.22
C GLU A 107 30.45 -13.31 3.54
N LEU A 108 29.46 -14.17 3.27
CA LEU A 108 29.48 -15.61 3.55
C LEU A 108 29.78 -16.48 2.32
#